data_AF-A0A935YS57-F1
#
_entry.id   AF-A0A935YS57-F1
#
_cell.length_a   1.000
_cell.length_b   1.000
_cell.length_c   1.000
_cell.angle_alpha   90.00
_cell.angle_beta   90.00
_cell.angle_gamma   90.00
#
_symmetry.space_group_name_H-M   'P 1'
#
loop_
_entity.id
_entity.type
_entity.pdbx_description
1 polymer ?
#
loop_
_entity_poly.entity_id
_entity_poly.type
_entity_poly.pdbx_seq_one_letter_code
_entity_poly.pdbx_strand_id
1 'polypeptide(L)' 'MTKPCYIDLEQARKVLAEMGVELTARQIKRAAEANAHGRRKLPFFVDPIEGKLKIEKQTLIGVYVRRQVEAERSLKL' A
#
# COMPACT_ATOMS: atom_id res chain seq x y z
N MET A 1 -7.26 -5.67 21.28
CA MET A 1 -7.50 -5.34 19.85
C MET A 1 -6.91 -3.96 19.59
N THR A 2 -5.92 -3.86 18.72
CA THR A 2 -5.34 -2.59 18.30
C THR A 2 -6.34 -1.86 17.41
N LYS A 3 -6.57 -0.57 17.67
CA LYS A 3 -7.46 0.26 16.83
C LYS A 3 -6.88 0.35 15.41
N PRO A 4 -7.73 0.38 14.36
CA PRO A 4 -7.25 0.56 13.00
C PRO A 4 -6.51 1.89 12.88
N CYS A 5 -5.37 1.88 12.18
CA CYS A 5 -4.57 3.07 11.91
C CYS A 5 -4.60 3.35 10.41
N TYR A 6 -5.39 4.35 10.02
CA TYR A 6 -5.51 4.76 8.62
C TYR A 6 -4.48 5.82 8.30
N ILE A 7 -3.78 5.63 7.20
CA ILE A 7 -2.67 6.47 6.77
C ILE A 7 -2.88 6.95 5.33
N ASP A 8 -2.41 8.17 5.05
CA ASP A 8 -2.42 8.74 3.71
C ASP A 8 -1.27 8.19 2.84
N LEU A 9 -1.13 8.73 1.62
CA LEU A 9 -0.09 8.31 0.67
C LEU A 9 1.33 8.57 1.20
N GLU A 10 1.57 9.70 1.86
CA GLU A 10 2.90 10.09 2.31
C GLU A 10 3.32 9.30 3.55
N GLN A 11 2.38 9.06 4.46
CA GLN A 11 2.56 8.16 5.59
C GLN A 11 2.77 6.71 5.13
N ALA A 12 2.02 6.23 4.15
CA ALA A 12 2.23 4.91 3.55
C ALA A 12 3.64 4.78 2.94
N ARG A 13 4.11 5.82 2.25
CA ARG A 13 5.47 5.90 1.70
C ARG A 13 6.53 5.78 2.81
N LYS A 14 6.33 6.46 3.94
CA LYS A 14 7.23 6.38 5.11
C LYS A 14 7.22 5.00 5.76
N VAL A 15 6.04 4.40 5.94
CA VAL A 15 5.93 3.03 6.49
C VAL A 15 6.67 2.01 5.61
N LEU A 16 6.56 2.13 4.28
CA LEU A 16 7.31 1.29 3.37
C LEU A 16 8.82 1.57 3.44
N ALA A 17 9.23 2.84 3.55
CA ALA A 17 10.63 3.21 3.72
C ALA A 17 11.24 2.66 5.02
N GLU A 18 10.48 2.61 6.13
CA GLU A 18 10.91 1.95 7.38
C GLU A 18 11.21 0.44 7.17
N MET A 19 10.63 -0.18 6.15
CA MET A 19 10.88 -1.56 5.75
C MET A 19 11.99 -1.68 4.68
N GLY A 20 12.68 -0.59 4.35
CA GLY A 20 13.69 -0.54 3.28
C GLY A 20 13.11 -0.42 1.87
N VAL A 21 11.82 -0.16 1.73
CA VAL A 21 11.12 -0.01 0.44
C VAL A 21 10.97 1.46 0.12
N GLU A 22 12.01 2.03 -0.49
CA GLU A 22 12.02 3.44 -0.85
C GLU A 22 11.20 3.71 -2.12
N LEU A 23 10.15 4.52 -1.97
CA LEU A 23 9.32 4.98 -3.07
C LEU A 23 9.35 6.51 -3.15
N THR A 24 9.32 7.01 -4.38
CA THR A 24 9.02 8.41 -4.69
C THR A 24 7.53 8.71 -4.52
N ALA A 25 7.19 9.99 -4.32
CA ALA A 25 5.80 10.44 -4.27
C ALA A 25 4.99 10.02 -5.51
N ARG A 26 5.62 10.03 -6.69
CA ARG A 26 4.98 9.60 -7.95
C ARG A 26 4.70 8.10 -7.97
N GLN A 27 5.61 7.28 -7.46
CA GLN A 27 5.43 5.82 -7.41
C GLN A 27 4.30 5.43 -6.45
N ILE A 28 4.26 6.01 -5.24
CA ILE A 28 3.19 5.69 -4.28
C ILE A 28 1.82 6.15 -4.80
N LYS A 29 1.75 7.32 -5.45
CA LYS A 29 0.53 7.81 -6.09
C LYS A 29 0.04 6.84 -7.18
N ARG A 30 0.93 6.43 -8.10
CA ARG A 30 0.58 5.45 -9.14
C ARG A 30 0.18 4.08 -8.59
N ALA A 31 0.70 3.68 -7.43
CA ALA A 31 0.32 2.42 -6.78
C ALA A 31 -1.09 2.48 -6.14
N ALA A 32 -1.53 3.66 -5.74
CA ALA A 32 -2.86 3.91 -5.19
C ALA A 32 -3.93 4.15 -6.28
N GLU A 33 -3.52 4.61 -7.47
CA GLU A 33 -4.41 4.77 -8.62
C GLU A 33 -4.93 3.41 -9.14
N ALA A 34 -6.16 3.42 -9.64
CA ALA A 34 -6.72 2.28 -10.35
C ALA A 34 -6.06 2.17 -11.72
N ASN A 35 -5.76 0.95 -12.16
CA ASN A 35 -5.34 0.71 -13.53
C ASN A 35 -6.55 0.80 -14.50
N ALA A 36 -6.30 0.59 -15.80
CA ALA A 36 -7.32 0.65 -16.85
C ALA A 36 -8.50 -0.33 -16.64
N HIS A 37 -8.34 -1.34 -15.78
CA HIS A 37 -9.38 -2.32 -15.43
C HIS A 37 -10.03 -2.03 -14.07
N GLY A 38 -9.82 -0.84 -13.51
CA GLY A 38 -10.38 -0.43 -12.21
C GLY A 38 -9.71 -1.06 -10.99
N ARG A 39 -8.62 -1.82 -11.17
CA ARG A 39 -7.91 -2.50 -10.06
C ARG A 39 -6.77 -1.64 -9.53
N ARG A 40 -6.73 -1.41 -8.22
CA ARG A 40 -5.63 -0.72 -7.53
C ARG A 40 -4.55 -1.73 -7.11
N LYS A 41 -3.28 -1.34 -7.20
CA LYS A 41 -2.18 -2.17 -6.68
C LYS A 41 -2.15 -2.16 -5.16
N LEU A 42 -2.44 -1.03 -4.55
CA LEU A 42 -2.62 -0.92 -3.10
C LEU A 42 -4.10 -0.62 -2.81
N PRO A 43 -4.71 -1.27 -1.81
CA PRO A 43 -6.13 -1.14 -1.51
C PRO A 43 -6.43 0.17 -0.75
N PHE A 44 -6.04 1.29 -1.33
CA PHE A 44 -6.49 2.60 -0.87
C PHE A 44 -7.99 2.71 -1.07
N PHE A 45 -8.67 3.42 -0.18
CA PHE A 45 -10.08 3.79 -0.28
C PHE A 45 -10.20 5.30 -0.11
N VAL A 46 -11.31 5.86 -0.59
CA VAL A 46 -11.65 7.26 -0.33
C VAL A 46 -12.25 7.33 1.06
N ASP A 47 -11.58 8.02 1.98
CA ASP A 47 -12.06 8.26 3.34
C ASP A 47 -13.41 8.99 3.29
N PRO A 48 -14.46 8.48 3.93
CA PRO A 48 -15.81 9.05 3.84
C PRO A 48 -15.96 10.38 4.59
N ILE A 49 -15.02 10.72 5.48
CA ILE A 49 -15.04 11.95 6.28
C ILE A 49 -14.25 13.05 5.54
N GLU A 50 -13.04 12.73 5.06
CA GLU A 50 -12.13 13.72 4.46
C GLU A 50 -12.14 13.76 2.93
N GLY A 51 -12.70 12.74 2.25
CA GLY A 51 -12.65 12.61 0.79
C GLY A 51 -11.24 12.33 0.23
N LYS A 52 -10.30 11.90 1.09
CA LYS A 52 -8.89 11.64 0.72
C LYS A 52 -8.58 10.15 0.63
N LEU A 53 -7.59 9.78 -0.18
CA LEU A 53 -7.14 8.39 -0.26
C LEU A 53 -6.42 7.99 1.04
N LYS A 54 -6.93 6.96 1.71
CA LYS A 54 -6.30 6.33 2.86
C LYS A 54 -6.19 4.82 2.70
N ILE A 55 -5.28 4.22 3.43
CA ILE A 55 -5.11 2.77 3.56
C ILE A 55 -4.90 2.44 5.04
N GLU A 56 -5.35 1.27 5.47
CA GLU A 56 -5.05 0.79 6.82
C GLU A 56 -3.59 0.28 6.88
N LYS A 57 -2.83 0.69 7.91
CA LYS A 57 -1.38 0.46 8.01
C LYS A 57 -1.01 -1.03 7.96
N GLN A 58 -1.71 -1.89 8.70
CA GLN A 58 -1.41 -3.32 8.72
C GLN A 58 -1.75 -4.00 7.39
N THR A 59 -2.77 -3.52 6.70
CA THR A 59 -3.16 -3.94 5.36
C THR A 59 -2.07 -3.62 4.35
N LEU A 60 -1.47 -2.42 4.42
CA LEU A 60 -0.33 -2.05 3.57
C LEU A 60 0.84 -3.02 3.77
N ILE A 61 1.24 -3.25 5.02
CA ILE A 61 2.34 -4.15 5.38
C ILE A 61 2.01 -5.58 4.92
N GLY A 62 0.82 -6.07 5.20
CA GLY A 62 0.39 -7.41 4.82
C GLY A 62 0.32 -7.62 3.32
N VAL A 63 -0.08 -6.62 2.53
CA VAL A 63 -0.02 -6.67 1.06
C VAL A 63 1.43 -6.77 0.57
N TYR A 64 2.35 -6.00 1.15
CA TYR A 64 3.77 -6.08 0.80
C TYR A 64 4.34 -7.47 1.09
N VAL A 65 4.17 -7.96 2.32
CA VAL A 65 4.70 -9.28 2.75
C VAL A 65 4.15 -10.42 1.89
N ARG A 66 2.84 -10.41 1.58
CA ARG A 66 2.26 -11.43 0.70
C ARG A 66 2.92 -11.43 -0.68
N ARG A 67 3.12 -10.26 -1.28
CA ARG A 67 3.78 -10.13 -2.59
C ARG A 67 5.24 -10.56 -2.55
N GLN A 68 5.95 -10.28 -1.47
CA GLN A 68 7.32 -10.75 -1.27
C GLN A 68 7.34 -12.29 -1.26
N VAL A 69 6.50 -12.93 -0.43
CA VAL A 69 6.43 -14.40 -0.34
C VAL A 69 6.04 -15.02 -1.69
N GLU A 70 5.08 -14.42 -2.41
CA GLU A 70 4.71 -14.87 -3.76
C GLU A 70 5.89 -14.76 -4.73
N ALA A 71 6.63 -13.65 -4.72
CA ALA A 71 7.80 -13.45 -5.56
C ALA A 71 8.91 -14.48 -5.25
N GLU A 72 9.24 -14.67 -3.97
CA GLU A 72 10.23 -15.66 -3.52
C GLU A 72 9.84 -17.09 -3.90
N ARG A 73 8.55 -17.44 -3.82
CA ARG A 73 8.04 -18.76 -4.24
C ARG A 73 8.10 -18.95 -5.75
N SER A 74 7.82 -17.90 -6.52
CA SER A 74 7.88 -17.97 -7.99
C SER A 74 9.31 -18.13 -8.53
N LEU A 75 10.32 -17.77 -7.72
CA LEU A 75 11.75 -17.93 -8.04
C LEU A 75 12.30 -19.32 -7.72
N LYS A 76 11.50 -20.23 -7.13
CA LYS A 76 11.86 -21.65 -7.07
C LYS A 76 11.69 -22.28 -8.45
N LEU A 77 12.71 -22.09 -9.31
CA LEU A 77 13.02 -22.94 -10.46
C LEU A 77 13.78 -24.18 -9.98
#